data_AF-A0A496YJ17-F1
#
_entry.id   AF-A0A496YJ17-F1
#
_cell.length_a   1.000
_cell.length_b   1.000
_cell.length_c   1.000
_cell.angle_alpha   90.00
_cell.angle_beta   90.00
_cell.angle_gamma   90.00
#
_symmetry.space_group_name_H-M   'P 1'
#
loop_
_entity.id
_entity.type
_entity.pdbx_description
1 polymer ?
#
loop_
_entity_poly.entity_id
_entity_poly.type
_entity_poly.pdbx_seq_one_letter_code
_entity_poly.pdbx_strand_id
1 'polypeptide(L)'
;MPVNAEKEITTLWRNLHNAQGEICKTFYRWREAALEIAGPDADETEVALKAIRVIGKDIGKSFLPRLNWLKGEEAFLMNLGRALAGIWANEGAITSVEKGEKEGEVFIKCTRDPWPTYAKEYGVPMEEVAQCREKLFQTILEDVSLFFNIPLAIEMLKAIPRGEGMYLFRLYKAE
;
A
#
# COMPACT_ATOMS: atom_id res chain seq x y z
N MET A 1 40.43 13.42 -4.15
CA MET A 1 39.36 14.43 -4.34
C MET A 1 38.40 14.33 -3.17
N PRO A 2 38.06 15.42 -2.47
CA PRO A 2 37.03 15.40 -1.44
C PRO A 2 35.67 15.06 -2.07
N VAL A 3 34.87 14.27 -1.36
CA VAL A 3 33.50 13.92 -1.77
C VAL A 3 32.64 15.19 -1.70
N ASN A 4 31.92 15.50 -2.78
CA ASN A 4 30.90 16.56 -2.76
C ASN A 4 29.58 15.97 -2.25
N ALA A 5 29.33 16.09 -0.95
CA ALA A 5 28.17 15.50 -0.30
C ALA A 5 26.83 15.98 -0.89
N GLU A 6 26.70 17.27 -1.22
CA GLU A 6 25.46 17.82 -1.80
C GLU A 6 25.13 17.21 -3.17
N LYS A 7 26.16 17.03 -4.00
CA LYS A 7 26.01 16.40 -5.32
C LYS A 7 25.59 14.93 -5.18
N GLU A 8 26.22 14.19 -4.25
CA GLU A 8 25.88 12.79 -4.00
C GLU A 8 24.45 12.64 -3.46
N ILE A 9 24.06 13.45 -2.47
CA ILE A 9 22.69 13.45 -1.92
C ILE A 9 21.67 13.76 -3.01
N THR A 10 21.90 14.80 -3.81
CA THR A 10 21.02 15.16 -4.94
C THR A 10 20.87 14.02 -5.93
N THR A 11 21.97 13.32 -6.24
CA THR A 11 21.98 12.19 -7.18
C THR A 11 21.20 11.01 -6.63
N LEU A 12 21.42 10.65 -5.36
CA LEU A 12 20.69 9.56 -4.69
C LEU A 12 19.20 9.87 -4.60
N TRP A 13 18.84 11.10 -4.23
CA TRP A 13 17.45 11.53 -4.15
C TRP A 13 16.75 11.41 -5.50
N ARG A 14 17.37 11.91 -6.58
CA ARG A 14 16.82 11.77 -7.94
C ARG A 14 16.66 10.31 -8.34
N ASN A 15 17.67 9.47 -8.09
CA ASN A 15 17.63 8.05 -8.44
C ASN A 15 16.51 7.31 -7.69
N LEU A 16 16.29 7.65 -6.41
CA LEU A 16 15.19 7.12 -5.61
C LEU A 16 13.84 7.45 -6.25
N HIS A 17 13.58 8.73 -6.57
CA HIS A 17 12.30 9.13 -7.18
C HIS A 17 12.07 8.48 -8.55
N ASN A 18 13.13 8.33 -9.34
CA ASN A 18 13.04 7.60 -10.62
C ASN A 18 12.67 6.13 -10.40
N ALA A 19 13.30 5.46 -9.43
CA ALA A 19 12.98 4.07 -9.11
C ALA A 19 11.54 3.92 -8.60
N GLN A 20 11.08 4.84 -7.75
CA GLN A 20 9.69 4.88 -7.26
C GLN A 20 8.67 5.02 -8.40
N GLY A 21 8.96 5.90 -9.36
CA GLY A 21 8.13 6.02 -10.56
C GLY A 21 8.10 4.76 -11.41
N GLU A 22 9.27 4.15 -11.66
CA GLU A 22 9.33 2.91 -12.44
C GLU A 22 8.64 1.73 -11.73
N ILE A 23 8.65 1.65 -10.40
CA ILE A 23 7.88 0.63 -9.65
C ILE A 23 6.39 0.73 -9.97
N CYS A 24 5.82 1.94 -9.87
CA CYS A 24 4.39 2.16 -10.13
C CYS A 24 4.04 1.90 -11.60
N LYS A 25 4.86 2.39 -12.53
CA LYS A 25 4.67 2.18 -13.98
C LYS A 25 4.77 0.71 -14.36
N THR A 26 5.68 -0.03 -13.72
CA THR A 26 5.86 -1.46 -13.98
C THR A 26 4.58 -2.23 -13.67
N PHE A 27 3.87 -1.94 -12.58
CA PHE A 27 2.58 -2.56 -12.30
C PHE A 27 1.58 -2.39 -13.46
N TYR A 28 1.43 -1.17 -13.99
CA TYR A 28 0.50 -0.92 -15.10
C TYR A 28 0.93 -1.57 -16.41
N ARG A 29 2.23 -1.62 -16.72
CA ARG A 29 2.75 -2.38 -17.88
C ARG A 29 2.44 -3.88 -17.77
N TRP A 30 2.58 -4.46 -16.57
CA TRP A 30 2.22 -5.86 -16.34
C TRP A 30 0.70 -6.08 -16.42
N ARG A 31 -0.10 -5.12 -15.98
CA ARG A 31 -1.56 -5.14 -16.16
C ARG A 31 -1.94 -5.14 -17.64
N GLU A 32 -1.35 -4.27 -18.46
CA GLU A 32 -1.59 -4.24 -19.92
C GLU A 32 -1.22 -5.57 -20.57
N ALA A 33 -0.03 -6.10 -20.28
CA ALA A 33 0.39 -7.41 -20.79
C ALA A 33 -0.56 -8.54 -20.36
N ALA A 34 -1.05 -8.51 -19.12
CA ALA A 34 -2.02 -9.49 -18.64
C ALA A 34 -3.37 -9.39 -19.37
N LEU A 35 -3.82 -8.18 -19.72
CA LEU A 35 -5.04 -7.95 -20.47
C LEU A 35 -4.93 -8.41 -21.92
N GLU A 36 -3.80 -8.16 -22.58
CA GLU A 36 -3.52 -8.69 -23.92
C GLU A 36 -3.60 -10.22 -23.96
N ILE A 37 -3.13 -10.89 -22.91
CA ILE A 37 -3.21 -12.35 -22.77
C ILE A 37 -4.65 -12.81 -22.47
N ALA A 38 -5.37 -12.09 -21.60
CA ALA A 38 -6.71 -12.47 -21.16
C ALA A 38 -7.78 -12.27 -22.25
N GLY A 39 -7.52 -11.39 -23.22
CA GLY A 39 -8.39 -11.12 -24.35
C GLY A 39 -9.41 -9.99 -24.10
N PRO A 40 -10.21 -9.63 -25.12
CA PRO A 40 -11.03 -8.41 -25.12
C PRO A 40 -12.21 -8.44 -24.14
N ASP A 41 -12.64 -9.63 -23.68
CA ASP A 41 -13.75 -9.79 -22.75
C ASP A 41 -13.30 -9.78 -21.27
N ALA A 42 -12.01 -9.54 -21.01
CA ALA A 42 -11.46 -9.51 -19.67
C ALA A 42 -11.94 -8.29 -18.88
N ASP A 43 -12.33 -8.51 -17.62
CA ASP A 43 -12.58 -7.42 -16.67
C ASP A 43 -11.24 -6.86 -16.19
N GLU A 44 -10.94 -5.66 -16.66
CA GLU A 44 -9.75 -4.89 -16.33
C GLU A 44 -9.49 -4.73 -14.83
N THR A 45 -10.55 -4.42 -14.07
CA THR A 45 -10.44 -4.21 -12.62
C THR A 45 -10.19 -5.54 -11.91
N GLU A 46 -10.85 -6.63 -12.31
CA GLU A 46 -10.62 -7.94 -11.71
C GLU A 46 -9.20 -8.45 -11.99
N VAL A 47 -8.63 -8.17 -13.17
CA VAL A 47 -7.22 -8.47 -13.48
C VAL A 47 -6.29 -7.74 -12.50
N ALA A 48 -6.50 -6.44 -12.29
CA ALA A 48 -5.70 -5.66 -11.34
C ALA A 48 -5.88 -6.18 -9.90
N LEU A 49 -7.10 -6.43 -9.45
CA LEU A 49 -7.40 -6.97 -8.12
C LEU A 49 -6.82 -8.38 -7.90
N LYS A 50 -6.71 -9.18 -8.96
CA LYS A 50 -6.05 -10.48 -8.91
C LYS A 50 -4.54 -10.32 -8.69
N ALA A 51 -3.89 -9.43 -9.44
CA ALA A 51 -2.47 -9.14 -9.26
C ALA A 51 -2.18 -8.63 -7.83
N ILE A 52 -3.00 -7.70 -7.35
CA ILE A 52 -2.90 -7.14 -6.00
C ILE A 52 -3.04 -8.22 -4.92
N ARG A 53 -3.96 -9.18 -5.08
CA ARG A 53 -4.11 -10.30 -4.14
C ARG A 53 -2.84 -11.16 -4.05
N VAL A 54 -2.16 -11.40 -5.17
CA VAL A 54 -0.89 -12.15 -5.18
C VAL A 54 0.19 -11.37 -4.45
N ILE A 55 0.35 -10.09 -4.80
CA ILE A 55 1.32 -9.18 -4.17
C ILE A 55 1.07 -9.08 -2.66
N GLY A 56 -0.18 -8.88 -2.25
CA GLY A 56 -0.58 -8.74 -0.86
C GLY A 56 -0.23 -9.95 0.00
N LYS A 57 -0.42 -11.17 -0.51
CA LYS A 57 -0.03 -12.40 0.21
C LYS A 57 1.47 -12.49 0.44
N ASP A 58 2.26 -12.16 -0.57
CA ASP A 58 3.72 -12.24 -0.43
C ASP A 58 4.25 -11.15 0.51
N ILE A 59 3.66 -9.95 0.48
CA ILE A 59 3.95 -8.90 1.46
C ILE A 59 3.53 -9.33 2.88
N GLY A 60 2.33 -9.89 3.05
CA GLY A 60 1.82 -10.33 4.35
C GLY A 60 2.75 -11.33 5.04
N LYS A 61 3.22 -12.34 4.30
CA LYS A 61 4.23 -13.30 4.80
C LYS A 61 5.53 -12.60 5.22
N SER A 62 5.97 -11.58 4.49
CA SER A 62 7.20 -10.84 4.80
C SER A 62 7.13 -10.05 6.12
N PHE A 63 5.91 -9.73 6.58
CA PHE A 63 5.69 -8.99 7.82
C PHE A 63 5.78 -9.87 9.07
N LEU A 64 5.41 -11.16 8.96
CA LEU A 64 5.27 -12.06 10.10
C LEU A 64 6.49 -12.08 11.04
N PRO A 65 7.76 -12.15 10.56
CA PRO A 65 8.92 -12.18 11.45
C PRO A 65 9.17 -10.86 12.21
N ARG A 66 8.57 -9.75 11.75
CA ARG A 66 8.78 -8.39 12.30
C ARG A 66 7.65 -7.95 13.24
N LEU A 67 6.55 -8.71 13.28
CA LEU A 67 5.41 -8.46 14.14
C LEU A 67 5.53 -9.28 15.43
N ASN A 68 5.10 -8.70 16.55
CA ASN A 68 5.19 -9.38 17.85
C ASN A 68 4.01 -9.00 18.74
N TRP A 69 3.07 -9.93 18.88
CA TRP A 69 1.89 -9.77 19.73
C TRP A 69 2.21 -9.67 21.23
N LEU A 70 3.31 -10.28 21.69
CA LEU A 70 3.70 -10.28 23.11
C LEU A 70 4.04 -8.87 23.63
N LYS A 71 4.23 -7.89 22.74
CA LYS A 71 4.41 -6.48 23.10
C LYS A 71 3.10 -5.76 23.45
N GLY A 72 1.97 -6.45 23.40
CA GLY A 72 0.64 -5.91 23.63
C GLY A 72 -0.05 -5.47 22.35
N GLU A 73 -1.38 -5.44 22.40
CA GLU A 73 -2.26 -5.18 21.25
C GLU A 73 -1.97 -3.82 20.60
N GLU A 74 -1.85 -2.76 21.39
CA GLU A 74 -1.55 -1.41 20.89
C GLU A 74 -0.21 -1.36 20.14
N ALA A 75 0.85 -1.91 20.74
CA ALA A 75 2.18 -1.91 20.14
C ALA A 75 2.21 -2.74 18.84
N PHE A 76 1.47 -3.86 18.82
CA PHE A 76 1.32 -4.69 17.64
C PHE A 76 0.62 -3.93 16.50
N LEU A 77 -0.54 -3.34 16.76
CA LEU A 77 -1.33 -2.63 15.74
C LEU A 77 -0.61 -1.39 15.23
N MET A 78 0.10 -0.65 16.09
CA MET A 78 0.93 0.48 15.66
C MET A 78 2.09 0.03 14.77
N ASN A 79 2.73 -1.11 15.07
CA ASN A 79 3.80 -1.65 14.24
C ASN A 79 3.26 -2.14 12.88
N LEU A 80 2.11 -2.84 12.88
CA LEU A 80 1.44 -3.29 11.66
C LEU A 80 1.00 -2.11 10.79
N GLY A 81 0.37 -1.09 11.38
CA GLY A 81 -0.02 0.13 10.68
C GLY A 81 1.18 0.85 10.05
N ARG A 82 2.30 0.95 10.78
CA ARG A 82 3.56 1.50 10.25
C ARG A 82 4.15 0.66 9.12
N ALA A 83 4.05 -0.66 9.20
CA ALA A 83 4.51 -1.54 8.13
C ALA A 83 3.68 -1.35 6.86
N LEU A 84 2.35 -1.27 6.98
CA LEU A 84 1.44 -0.96 5.87
C LEU A 84 1.73 0.41 5.25
N ALA A 85 1.86 1.45 6.07
CA ALA A 85 2.27 2.78 5.63
C ALA A 85 3.65 2.78 4.94
N GLY A 86 4.58 1.98 5.45
CA GLY A 86 5.93 1.84 4.92
C GLY A 86 5.99 1.29 3.50
N ILE A 87 5.08 0.39 3.10
CA ILE A 87 4.96 -0.06 1.69
C ILE A 87 4.72 1.16 0.80
N TRP A 88 3.76 1.99 1.19
CA TRP A 88 3.37 3.16 0.42
C TRP A 88 4.46 4.23 0.39
N ALA A 89 5.12 4.45 1.53
CA ALA A 89 6.24 5.38 1.62
C ALA A 89 7.42 4.96 0.73
N ASN A 90 7.68 3.66 0.61
CA ASN A 90 8.69 3.13 -0.32
C ASN A 90 8.36 3.45 -1.78
N GLU A 91 7.09 3.60 -2.13
CA GLU A 91 6.61 3.96 -3.46
C GLU A 91 6.61 5.48 -3.70
N GLY A 92 6.98 6.30 -2.70
CA GLY A 92 7.06 7.75 -2.80
C GLY A 92 5.88 8.50 -2.18
N ALA A 93 5.01 7.80 -1.45
CA ALA A 93 3.90 8.42 -0.74
C ALA A 93 4.34 9.15 0.54
N ILE A 94 3.53 10.12 0.98
CA ILE A 94 3.70 10.76 2.30
C ILE A 94 2.64 10.17 3.23
N THR A 95 3.09 9.31 4.14
CA THR A 95 2.22 8.58 5.06
C THR A 95 2.50 8.87 6.52
N SER A 96 1.46 8.80 7.36
CA SER A 96 1.58 8.81 8.81
C SER A 96 0.67 7.75 9.44
N VAL A 97 0.97 7.38 10.68
CA VAL A 97 0.19 6.42 11.46
C VAL A 97 -0.06 6.99 12.84
N GLU A 98 -1.31 7.02 13.25
CA GLU A 98 -1.77 7.61 14.50
C GLU A 98 -2.66 6.60 15.25
N LYS A 99 -2.62 6.66 16.58
CA LYS A 99 -3.53 5.87 17.41
C LYS A 99 -4.95 6.45 17.28
N GLY A 100 -5.96 5.58 17.23
CA GLY A 100 -7.36 5.99 17.36
C GLY A 100 -7.73 6.36 18.80
N GLU A 101 -8.93 6.88 18.98
CA GLU A 101 -9.46 7.20 20.33
C GLU A 101 -9.84 5.92 21.08
N LYS A 102 -10.28 4.90 20.36
CA LYS A 102 -10.62 3.59 20.92
C LYS A 102 -9.39 2.72 21.08
N GLU A 103 -9.39 1.90 22.12
CA GLU A 103 -8.39 0.85 22.27
C GLU A 103 -8.48 -0.11 21.07
N GLY A 104 -7.34 -0.57 20.57
CA GLY A 104 -7.30 -1.47 19.42
C GLY A 104 -7.56 -0.80 18.06
N GLU A 105 -7.52 0.53 17.97
CA GLU A 105 -7.74 1.29 16.73
C GLU A 105 -6.51 2.08 16.32
N VAL A 106 -6.15 2.00 15.02
CA VAL A 106 -5.04 2.73 14.41
C VAL A 106 -5.48 3.33 13.09
N PHE A 107 -5.17 4.60 12.87
CA PHE A 107 -5.41 5.29 11.61
C PHE A 107 -4.14 5.39 10.78
N ILE A 108 -4.23 4.98 9.51
CA ILE A 108 -3.16 5.13 8.52
C ILE A 108 -3.59 6.21 7.54
N LYS A 109 -2.76 7.24 7.40
CA LYS A 109 -3.03 8.40 6.54
C LYS A 109 -2.02 8.45 5.41
N CYS A 110 -2.48 8.88 4.23
CA CYS A 110 -1.61 9.24 3.11
C CYS A 110 -2.09 10.57 2.52
N THR A 111 -1.25 11.61 2.62
CA THR A 111 -1.58 12.97 2.13
C THR A 111 -1.05 13.24 0.73
N ARG A 112 -0.17 12.37 0.23
CA ARG A 112 0.32 12.38 -1.15
C ARG A 112 0.53 10.95 -1.60
N ASP A 113 -0.24 10.53 -2.60
CA ASP A 113 -0.13 9.22 -3.24
C ASP A 113 0.33 9.39 -4.70
N PRO A 114 1.42 8.73 -5.13
CA PRO A 114 1.86 8.81 -6.52
C PRO A 114 1.03 7.95 -7.49
N TRP A 115 0.33 6.92 -7.02
CA TRP A 115 -0.40 5.98 -7.87
C TRP A 115 -1.44 6.62 -8.81
N PRO A 116 -2.28 7.58 -8.36
CA PRO A 116 -3.25 8.25 -9.24
C PRO A 116 -2.61 8.98 -10.43
N THR A 117 -1.38 9.49 -10.28
CA THR A 117 -0.66 10.13 -11.39
C THR A 117 -0.32 9.12 -12.46
N TYR A 118 0.25 7.98 -12.07
CA TYR A 118 0.64 6.94 -13.01
C TYR A 118 -0.58 6.25 -13.62
N ALA A 119 -1.63 6.00 -12.84
CA ALA A 119 -2.89 5.45 -13.36
C ALA A 119 -3.43 6.27 -14.56
N LYS A 120 -3.36 7.61 -14.47
CA LYS A 120 -3.76 8.51 -15.57
C LYS A 120 -2.90 8.35 -16.82
N GLU A 121 -1.59 8.11 -16.68
CA GLU A 121 -0.70 7.86 -17.83
C GLU A 121 -1.12 6.62 -18.63
N TYR A 122 -1.73 5.63 -17.97
CA TYR A 122 -2.18 4.36 -18.57
C TYR A 122 -3.70 4.28 -18.77
N GLY A 123 -4.43 5.40 -18.62
CA GLY A 123 -5.89 5.42 -18.82
C GLY A 123 -6.70 4.62 -17.79
N VAL A 124 -6.13 4.28 -16.64
CA VAL A 124 -6.77 3.44 -15.62
C VAL A 124 -7.78 4.24 -14.79
N PRO A 125 -8.99 3.72 -14.53
CA PRO A 125 -9.98 4.38 -13.68
C PRO A 125 -9.47 4.66 -12.25
N MET A 126 -9.78 5.84 -11.72
CA MET A 126 -9.41 6.21 -10.35
C MET A 126 -9.99 5.26 -9.29
N GLU A 127 -11.18 4.70 -9.54
CA GLU A 127 -11.79 3.74 -8.63
C GLU A 127 -11.00 2.43 -8.55
N GLU A 128 -10.39 1.97 -9.64
CA GLU A 128 -9.49 0.81 -9.62
C GLU A 128 -8.29 1.06 -8.69
N VAL A 129 -7.72 2.28 -8.71
CA VAL A 129 -6.61 2.67 -7.83
C VAL A 129 -7.03 2.59 -6.36
N ALA A 130 -8.21 3.10 -6.02
CA ALA A 130 -8.73 3.06 -4.66
C ALA A 130 -8.96 1.61 -4.19
N GLN A 131 -9.63 0.80 -5.01
CA GLN A 131 -9.93 -0.60 -4.71
C GLN A 131 -8.67 -1.46 -4.61
N CYS A 132 -7.69 -1.25 -5.49
CA CYS A 132 -6.41 -1.96 -5.44
C CYS A 132 -5.68 -1.70 -4.12
N ARG A 133 -5.64 -0.44 -3.65
CA ARG A 133 -4.99 -0.12 -2.37
C ARG A 133 -5.71 -0.76 -1.18
N GLU A 134 -7.03 -0.66 -1.14
CA GLU A 134 -7.83 -1.29 -0.09
C GLU A 134 -7.66 -2.80 -0.09
N LYS A 135 -7.76 -3.43 -1.27
CA LYS A 135 -7.61 -4.88 -1.42
C LYS A 135 -6.23 -5.36 -1.01
N LEU A 136 -5.17 -4.60 -1.33
CA LEU A 136 -3.81 -4.92 -0.92
C LEU A 136 -3.73 -5.06 0.61
N PHE A 137 -4.22 -4.06 1.33
CA PHE A 137 -4.16 -4.07 2.79
C PHE A 137 -5.05 -5.16 3.39
N GLN A 138 -6.27 -5.35 2.87
CA GLN A 138 -7.15 -6.45 3.30
C GLN A 138 -6.47 -7.81 3.13
N THR A 139 -5.84 -8.06 1.98
CA THR A 139 -5.18 -9.34 1.72
C THR A 139 -3.92 -9.54 2.56
N ILE A 140 -3.16 -8.48 2.88
CA ILE A 140 -2.05 -8.58 3.85
C ILE A 140 -2.57 -9.03 5.22
N LEU A 141 -3.73 -8.50 5.65
CA LEU A 141 -4.31 -8.87 6.94
C LEU A 141 -4.79 -10.32 7.00
N GLU A 142 -5.19 -10.94 5.88
CA GLU A 142 -5.59 -12.37 5.86
C GLU A 142 -4.49 -13.26 6.47
N ASP A 143 -3.23 -13.09 6.01
CA ASP A 143 -2.10 -13.89 6.48
C ASP A 143 -1.67 -13.50 7.91
N VAL A 144 -1.69 -12.21 8.25
CA VAL A 144 -1.33 -11.72 9.60
C VAL A 144 -2.34 -12.23 10.62
N SER A 145 -3.63 -12.16 10.32
CA SER A 145 -4.70 -12.66 11.18
C SER A 145 -4.62 -14.16 11.40
N LEU A 146 -4.37 -14.92 10.33
CA LEU A 146 -4.22 -16.36 10.42
C LEU A 146 -3.02 -16.75 11.29
N PHE A 147 -1.87 -16.10 11.09
CA PHE A 147 -0.64 -16.46 11.80
C PHE A 147 -0.70 -16.16 13.29
N PHE A 148 -1.21 -14.98 13.68
CA PHE A 148 -1.32 -14.60 15.08
C PHE A 148 -2.60 -15.12 15.74
N ASN A 149 -3.52 -15.71 14.96
CA ASN A 149 -4.87 -16.11 15.38
C ASN A 149 -5.64 -14.94 16.00
N ILE A 150 -5.64 -13.79 15.30
CA ILE A 150 -6.28 -12.55 15.74
C ILE A 150 -7.11 -12.00 14.58
N PRO A 151 -8.42 -11.81 14.74
CA PRO A 151 -9.24 -11.26 13.67
C PRO A 151 -8.91 -9.77 13.51
N LEU A 152 -8.28 -9.39 12.38
CA LEU A 152 -7.93 -8.02 12.06
C LEU A 152 -8.76 -7.58 10.85
N ALA A 153 -9.13 -6.30 10.85
CA ALA A 153 -9.85 -5.68 9.75
C ALA A 153 -9.26 -4.31 9.44
N ILE A 154 -9.41 -3.91 8.18
CA ILE A 154 -9.05 -2.58 7.71
C ILE A 154 -10.11 -2.04 6.77
N GLU A 155 -10.49 -0.79 6.98
CA GLU A 155 -11.53 -0.10 6.22
C GLU A 155 -10.97 1.18 5.62
N MET A 156 -11.22 1.41 4.33
CA MET A 156 -10.92 2.69 3.67
C MET A 156 -12.03 3.70 3.95
N LEU A 157 -11.73 4.69 4.79
CA LEU A 157 -12.67 5.76 5.13
C LEU A 157 -12.62 6.94 4.15
N LYS A 158 -11.44 7.20 3.57
CA LYS A 158 -11.23 8.22 2.56
C LYS A 158 -10.24 7.75 1.51
N ALA A 159 -10.36 8.26 0.28
CA ALA A 159 -9.43 7.98 -0.81
C ALA A 159 -9.13 9.21 -1.68
N ILE A 160 -7.84 9.43 -1.98
CA ILE A 160 -7.41 10.48 -2.93
C ILE A 160 -8.07 10.32 -4.31
N PRO A 161 -8.12 9.12 -4.94
CA PRO A 161 -8.76 8.94 -6.24
C PRO A 161 -10.27 9.28 -6.25
N ARG A 162 -10.93 9.26 -5.08
CA ARG A 162 -12.34 9.64 -4.91
C ARG A 162 -12.55 11.12 -4.63
N GLY A 163 -11.47 11.92 -4.63
CA GLY A 163 -11.54 13.38 -4.45
C GLY A 163 -11.49 13.86 -2.99
N GLU A 164 -11.13 12.99 -2.04
CA GLU A 164 -11.23 13.30 -0.60
C GLU A 164 -9.98 13.93 0.02
N GLY A 165 -9.01 14.32 -0.82
CA GLY A 165 -7.80 15.04 -0.42
C GLY A 165 -6.74 14.23 0.34
N MET A 166 -7.10 13.06 0.88
CA MET A 166 -6.17 12.11 1.49
C MET A 166 -6.76 10.70 1.46
N TYR A 167 -5.91 9.69 1.63
CA TYR A 167 -6.39 8.41 2.11
C TYR A 167 -6.43 8.39 3.62
N LEU A 168 -7.47 7.76 4.15
CA LEU A 168 -7.60 7.45 5.56
C LEU A 168 -8.08 6.01 5.68
N PHE A 169 -7.26 5.16 6.29
CA PHE A 169 -7.63 3.80 6.64
C PHE A 169 -7.75 3.65 8.14
N ARG A 170 -8.72 2.85 8.56
CA ARG A 170 -8.91 2.44 9.95
C ARG A 170 -8.52 0.97 10.08
N LEU A 171 -7.43 0.69 10.78
CA LEU A 171 -6.97 -0.65 11.14
C LEU A 171 -7.44 -0.96 12.57
N TYR A 172 -8.07 -2.11 12.75
CA TYR A 172 -8.59 -2.53 14.05
C TYR A 172 -8.68 -4.04 14.18
N LYS A 173 -8.83 -4.52 15.41
CA LYS A 173 -9.18 -5.91 15.71
C LYS A 173 -10.70 -6.08 15.62
N ALA A 174 -11.16 -7.01 14.78
CA ALA A 174 -12.58 -7.32 14.66
C ALA A 174 -13.07 -8.14 15.87
N GLU A 175 -14.36 -8.03 16.17
CA GLU A 175 -15.03 -8.80 17.24
C GLU A 175 -15.40 -10.23 16.78
#